data_AF-A0A6C0SHV9-F1
#
_entry.id   AF-A0A6C0SHV9-F1
#
_cell.length_a   1.000
_cell.length_b   1.000
_cell.length_c   1.000
_cell.angle_alpha   90.00
_cell.angle_beta   90.00
_cell.angle_gamma   90.00
#
_symmetry.space_group_name_H-M   'P 1'
#
loop_
_entity.id
_entity.type
_entity.pdbx_description
1 polymer ?
#
loop_
_entity_poly.entity_id
_entity_poly.type
_entity_poly.pdbx_seq_one_letter_code
_entity_poly.pdbx_strand_id
1 'polypeptide(L)'
;EVNARLSRSSALASKATGYPLAYVAAKLALGLKLPDIKNSVTGVTTACFEPSLDYCVVKIPRWDLAKFVRVSKNIGSSMKSVGEVMSIRRKFEEAFQKELRMVDETVLG
;
A
#
# COMPACT_ATOMS: atom_id res chain seq x y z
N GLU A 1 16.25 -4.17 -7.94
CA GLU A 1 15.49 -4.29 -9.20
C GLU A 1 14.70 -3.02 -9.46
N VAL A 2 14.28 -2.77 -10.71
CA VAL A 2 13.39 -1.66 -11.05
C VAL A 2 12.20 -2.22 -11.82
N ASN A 3 10.99 -1.86 -11.38
CA ASN A 3 9.75 -2.20 -12.07
C ASN A 3 9.23 -0.94 -12.76
N ALA A 4 9.44 -0.81 -14.07
CA ALA A 4 9.00 0.35 -14.87
C ALA A 4 7.49 0.30 -15.19
N ARG A 5 6.67 0.10 -14.17
CA ARG A 5 5.21 0.03 -14.24
C ARG A 5 4.60 0.24 -12.86
N LEU A 6 3.28 0.42 -12.82
CA LEU A 6 2.54 0.31 -11.57
C LEU A 6 2.64 -1.10 -11.00
N SER A 7 2.67 -1.16 -9.67
CA SER A 7 2.89 -2.37 -8.87
C SER A 7 1.94 -2.42 -7.67
N ARG A 8 1.90 -3.57 -6.99
CA ARG A 8 1.20 -3.68 -5.69
C ARG A 8 1.69 -2.63 -4.70
N SER A 9 3.00 -2.35 -4.68
CA SER A 9 3.60 -1.30 -3.86
C SER A 9 3.13 0.10 -4.24
N SER A 10 2.90 0.39 -5.54
CA SER A 10 2.34 1.68 -5.95
C SER A 10 0.88 1.87 -5.50
N ALA A 11 0.09 0.80 -5.48
CA ALA A 11 -1.27 0.83 -4.95
C ALA A 11 -1.26 1.09 -3.43
N LEU A 12 -0.40 0.38 -2.70
CA LEU A 12 -0.18 0.59 -1.27
C LEU A 12 0.27 2.02 -0.98
N ALA A 13 1.26 2.55 -1.70
CA ALA A 13 1.75 3.91 -1.54
C ALA A 13 0.65 4.95 -1.83
N SER A 14 -0.19 4.72 -2.83
CA SER A 14 -1.31 5.62 -3.14
C SER A 14 -2.34 5.67 -2.01
N LYS A 15 -2.60 4.52 -1.37
CA LYS A 15 -3.48 4.45 -0.19
C LYS A 15 -2.83 5.06 1.05
N ALA A 16 -1.54 4.84 1.23
CA ALA A 16 -0.77 5.37 2.37
C ALA A 16 -0.69 6.89 2.37
N THR A 17 -0.51 7.49 1.19
CA THR A 17 -0.24 8.93 1.06
C THR A 17 -1.46 9.74 0.64
N GLY A 18 -2.52 9.09 0.16
CA GLY A 18 -3.62 9.76 -0.53
C GLY A 18 -3.25 10.28 -1.92
N TYR A 19 -2.01 10.08 -2.38
CA TYR A 19 -1.54 10.52 -3.69
C TYR A 19 -1.88 9.47 -4.76
N PRO A 20 -2.73 9.77 -5.76
CA PRO A 20 -3.19 8.76 -6.70
C PRO A 20 -2.17 8.52 -7.83
N LEU A 21 -1.13 7.71 -7.55
CA LEU A 21 0.00 7.47 -8.47
C LEU A 21 -0.45 7.01 -9.86
N ALA A 22 -1.43 6.11 -9.94
CA ALA A 22 -1.94 5.61 -11.22
C ALA A 22 -2.61 6.72 -12.06
N TYR A 23 -3.37 7.60 -11.41
CA TYR A 23 -4.05 8.72 -12.06
C TYR A 23 -3.04 9.76 -12.56
N VAL A 24 -2.07 10.12 -11.73
CA VAL A 24 -1.01 11.06 -12.11
C VAL A 24 -0.16 10.49 -13.23
N ALA A 25 0.24 9.21 -13.15
CA ALA A 25 1.00 8.54 -14.20
C ALA A 25 0.25 8.53 -15.54
N ALA A 26 -1.07 8.31 -15.55
CA ALA A 26 -1.87 8.38 -16.76
C ALA A 26 -1.90 9.79 -17.36
N LYS A 27 -1.98 10.84 -16.54
CA LYS A 27 -1.92 12.24 -16.99
C LYS A 27 -0.54 12.60 -17.55
N LEU A 28 0.53 12.14 -16.91
CA LEU A 28 1.90 12.28 -17.41
C LEU A 28 2.08 11.61 -18.78
N ALA A 29 1.49 10.44 -18.98
CA ALA A 29 1.51 9.74 -20.28
C ALA A 29 0.79 10.51 -21.40
N LEU A 30 -0.12 11.43 -21.05
CA LEU A 30 -0.77 12.36 -21.99
C LEU A 30 0.02 13.66 -22.19
N GLY A 31 1.23 13.78 -21.65
CA GLY A 31 2.11 14.94 -21.81
C GLY A 31 1.90 16.08 -20.80
N LEU A 32 1.01 15.91 -19.81
CA LEU A 32 0.84 16.89 -18.73
C LEU A 32 2.04 16.82 -17.77
N LYS A 33 2.52 17.96 -17.28
CA LYS A 33 3.59 18.00 -16.28
C LYS A 33 3.00 17.95 -14.87
N LEU A 34 3.79 17.50 -13.90
CA LEU A 34 3.37 17.43 -12.49
C LEU A 34 2.80 18.74 -11.93
N PRO A 35 3.36 19.93 -12.24
CA PRO A 35 2.80 21.20 -11.77
C PRO A 35 1.42 21.53 -12.36
N ASP A 36 1.07 20.98 -13.53
CA ASP A 36 -0.19 21.26 -14.20
C ASP A 36 -1.34 20.36 -13.70
N ILE A 37 -1.00 19.28 -12.99
CA ILE A 37 -1.96 18.34 -12.44
C ILE A 37 -2.34 18.81 -11.04
N LYS A 38 -3.63 19.09 -10.79
CA LYS A 38 -4.11 19.47 -9.45
C LYS A 38 -4.08 18.29 -8.48
N ASN A 39 -3.72 18.56 -7.23
CA ASN A 39 -3.86 17.59 -6.14
C ASN A 39 -5.34 17.43 -5.78
N SER A 40 -5.87 16.22 -5.96
CA SER A 40 -7.27 15.89 -5.65
C SER A 40 -7.60 15.90 -4.16
N VAL A 41 -6.60 15.81 -3.27
CA VAL A 41 -6.81 15.77 -1.82
C VAL A 41 -6.96 17.18 -1.25
N THR A 42 -6.05 18.09 -1.58
CA THR A 42 -6.05 19.46 -1.04
C THR A 42 -6.84 20.44 -1.92
N GLY A 43 -7.00 20.17 -3.22
CA GLY A 43 -7.70 21.02 -4.18
C GLY A 43 -6.99 22.34 -4.54
N VAL A 44 -6.06 22.79 -3.70
CA VAL A 44 -5.34 24.07 -3.82
C VAL A 44 -3.89 23.91 -4.26
N THR A 45 -3.28 22.74 -4.05
CA THR A 45 -1.90 22.46 -4.50
C THR A 45 -1.87 21.64 -5.79
N THR A 46 -0.67 21.46 -6.35
CA THR A 46 -0.44 20.63 -7.54
C THR A 46 0.02 19.23 -7.13
N ALA A 47 0.16 18.33 -8.09
CA ALA A 47 0.72 16.99 -7.91
C ALA A 47 2.26 17.00 -7.80
N CYS A 48 2.91 18.15 -7.94
CA CYS A 48 4.36 18.30 -7.85
C CYS A 48 4.81 18.55 -6.40
N PHE A 49 4.68 17.53 -5.56
CA PHE A 49 5.11 17.57 -4.16
C PHE A 49 5.39 16.17 -3.64
N GLU A 50 6.09 16.09 -2.52
CA GLU A 50 6.26 14.85 -1.76
C GLU A 50 5.27 14.84 -0.58
N PRO A 51 4.38 13.84 -0.47
CA PRO A 51 3.47 13.73 0.65
C PRO A 51 4.22 13.58 1.99
N SER A 52 3.81 14.36 2.99
CA SER A 52 4.27 14.20 4.38
C SER A 52 3.16 13.56 5.21
N LEU A 53 3.50 12.56 6.01
CA LEU A 53 2.55 11.76 6.78
C LEU A 53 2.75 12.01 8.28
N ASP A 54 1.66 12.31 8.99
CA ASP A 54 1.62 12.45 10.45
C ASP A 54 1.16 11.14 11.14
N TYR A 55 1.25 10.02 10.41
CA TYR A 55 0.84 8.69 10.85
C TYR A 55 1.77 7.60 10.30
N CYS A 56 1.72 6.43 10.93
CA CYS A 56 2.34 5.19 10.50
C CYS A 56 1.36 4.34 9.69
N VAL A 57 1.87 3.69 8.65
CA VAL A 57 1.15 2.70 7.84
C VAL A 57 1.83 1.35 7.99
N VAL A 58 1.07 0.33 8.35
CA VAL A 58 1.54 -1.05 8.44
C VAL A 58 0.79 -1.89 7.41
N LYS A 59 1.53 -2.83 6.78
CA LYS A 59 1.01 -3.77 5.80
C LYS A 59 1.45 -5.18 6.16
N ILE A 60 0.51 -6.08 6.40
CA ILE A 60 0.80 -7.51 6.62
C ILE A 60 0.18 -8.34 5.48
N PRO A 61 0.96 -9.22 4.83
CA PRO A 61 0.42 -10.17 3.86
C PRO A 61 -0.43 -11.25 4.55
N ARG A 62 -1.46 -11.73 3.85
CA ARG A 62 -2.32 -12.84 4.27
C ARG A 62 -1.91 -14.12 3.57
N TRP A 63 -1.79 -15.21 4.32
CA TRP A 63 -1.51 -16.55 3.80
C TRP A 63 -2.67 -17.48 4.07
N ASP A 64 -2.92 -18.40 3.14
CA ASP A 64 -3.94 -19.44 3.27
C ASP A 64 -3.34 -20.79 2.88
N LEU A 65 -2.24 -21.13 3.55
CA LEU A 65 -1.43 -22.31 3.24
C LEU A 65 -2.06 -23.61 3.76
N ALA A 66 -3.03 -23.51 4.68
CA ALA A 66 -3.76 -24.66 5.21
C ALA A 66 -4.54 -25.40 4.10
N LYS A 67 -4.97 -24.69 3.05
CA LYS A 67 -5.62 -25.29 1.88
C LYS A 67 -4.70 -26.17 1.02
N PHE A 68 -3.38 -26.10 1.21
CA PHE A 68 -2.39 -26.75 0.34
C PHE A 68 -1.49 -27.72 1.10
N VAL A 69 -1.90 -28.99 1.19
CA VAL A 69 -1.23 -30.03 1.99
C VAL A 69 0.21 -30.33 1.53
N ARG A 70 0.51 -30.19 0.23
CA ARG A 70 1.82 -30.51 -0.36
C ARG A 70 2.73 -29.30 -0.54
N VAL A 71 2.34 -28.12 -0.04
CA VAL A 71 3.12 -26.89 -0.19
C VAL A 71 3.89 -26.59 1.09
N SER A 72 5.19 -26.28 0.95
CA SER A 72 6.01 -25.84 2.07
C SER A 72 5.47 -24.54 2.66
N LYS A 73 5.37 -24.48 4.00
CA LYS A 73 4.93 -23.29 4.73
C LYS A 73 6.04 -22.23 4.89
N ASN A 74 7.28 -22.56 4.52
CA ASN A 74 8.42 -21.64 4.66
C ASN A 74 8.29 -20.47 3.66
N ILE A 75 8.54 -19.25 4.13
CA ILE A 75 8.52 -18.05 3.28
C ILE A 75 9.92 -17.82 2.71
N GLY A 76 9.99 -17.36 1.46
CA GLY A 76 11.23 -17.06 0.75
C GLY A 76 11.01 -15.95 -0.29
N SER A 77 11.85 -15.89 -1.32
CA SER A 77 11.77 -14.87 -2.37
C SER A 77 10.52 -14.99 -3.26
N SER A 78 9.99 -16.21 -3.43
CA SER A 78 8.76 -16.44 -4.20
C SER A 78 7.52 -16.14 -3.35
N MET A 79 6.61 -15.34 -3.91
CA MET A 79 5.39 -14.92 -3.22
C MET A 79 4.43 -16.10 -3.01
N LYS A 80 4.04 -16.33 -1.75
CA LYS A 80 3.03 -17.33 -1.35
C LYS A 80 1.76 -16.71 -0.74
N SER A 81 1.77 -15.40 -0.50
CA SER A 81 0.63 -14.68 0.07
C SER A 81 -0.51 -14.57 -0.94
N VAL A 82 -1.74 -14.73 -0.48
CA VAL A 82 -2.97 -14.62 -1.30
C VAL A 82 -3.58 -13.23 -1.28
N GLY A 83 -3.18 -12.40 -0.32
CA GLY A 83 -3.64 -11.03 -0.18
C GLY A 83 -2.78 -10.22 0.78
N GLU A 84 -3.20 -9.01 1.07
CA GLU A 84 -2.57 -8.10 2.02
C GLU A 84 -3.61 -7.20 2.64
N VAL A 85 -3.40 -6.87 3.91
CA VAL A 85 -4.16 -5.85 4.63
C VAL A 85 -3.31 -4.59 4.78
N MET A 86 -3.94 -3.50 5.22
CA MET A 86 -3.25 -2.23 5.49
C MET A 86 -4.00 -1.46 6.59
N SER A 87 -3.24 -0.91 7.53
CA SER A 87 -3.74 -0.11 8.64
C SER A 87 -2.96 1.20 8.76
N ILE A 88 -3.64 2.20 9.30
CA ILE A 88 -3.13 3.57 9.46
C ILE A 88 -3.41 4.00 10.89
N ARG A 89 -2.37 4.39 11.64
CA ARG A 89 -2.44 4.93 13.02
C ARG A 89 -1.28 5.84 13.34
N ARG A 90 -1.41 6.67 14.40
CA ARG A 90 -0.36 7.61 14.82
C ARG A 90 0.81 6.96 15.55
N LYS A 91 0.62 5.77 16.10
CA LYS A 91 1.66 4.98 16.76
C LYS A 91 1.82 3.64 16.05
N PHE A 92 3.06 3.14 16.03
CA PHE A 92 3.38 1.87 15.36
C PHE A 92 2.63 0.70 16.00
N GLU A 93 2.61 0.63 17.33
CA GLU A 93 1.98 -0.45 18.10
C GLU A 93 0.48 -0.52 17.82
N GLU A 94 -0.16 0.66 17.68
CA GLU A 94 -1.59 0.76 17.37
C GLU A 94 -1.89 0.30 15.94
N ALA A 95 -1.07 0.71 14.96
CA ALA A 95 -1.20 0.25 13.57
C ALA A 95 -1.00 -1.27 13.51
N PHE A 96 0.07 -1.77 14.13
CA PHE A 96 0.44 -3.17 14.10
C PHE A 96 -0.63 -4.07 14.73
N GLN A 97 -1.15 -3.73 15.92
CA GLN A 97 -2.24 -4.51 16.53
C GLN A 97 -3.52 -4.48 15.68
N LYS A 98 -3.85 -3.32 15.08
CA LYS A 98 -5.01 -3.24 14.18
C LYS A 98 -4.82 -4.14 12.97
N GLU A 99 -3.62 -4.18 12.42
CA GLU A 99 -3.28 -5.02 11.28
C GLU A 99 -3.44 -6.51 11.59
N LEU A 100 -2.91 -6.97 12.73
CA LEU A 100 -3.03 -8.36 13.16
C LEU A 100 -4.49 -8.81 13.23
N ARG A 101 -5.38 -7.96 13.77
CA ARG A 101 -6.83 -8.20 13.81
C ARG A 101 -7.50 -8.20 12.42
N MET A 102 -6.92 -7.53 11.43
CA MET A 102 -7.42 -7.56 10.05
C MET A 102 -6.98 -8.82 9.27
N VAL A 103 -5.83 -9.40 9.63
CA VAL A 103 -5.33 -10.63 8.98
C VAL A 103 -6.21 -11.81 9.35
N ASP A 104 -6.54 -11.92 10.64
CA ASP A 104 -7.26 -13.05 11.23
C ASP A 104 -8.15 -12.57 12.38
N GLU A 105 -9.45 -12.86 12.27
CA GLU A 105 -10.47 -12.48 13.26
C GLU A 105 -10.27 -13.15 14.62
N THR A 106 -9.48 -14.23 14.68
CA THR A 106 -9.17 -14.95 15.93
C THR A 106 -8.05 -14.32 16.74
N VAL A 107 -7.31 -13.36 16.17
CA VAL A 107 -6.24 -12.65 16.87
C VAL A 107 -6.84 -11.51 17.68
N LEU A 108 -6.71 -11.54 19.01
CA LEU A 108 -7.31 -10.54 19.90
C LEU A 108 -6.47 -9.25 20.06
N GLY A 109 -5.17 -9.33 19.78
CA GLY A 109 -4.22 -8.20 19.86
C GLY A 109 -3.46 -8.15 21.18
#